data_AF-A0A4V5UTF3-F1
#
_entry.id   AF-A0A4V5UTF3-F1
#
_cell.length_a   1.000
_cell.length_b   1.000
_cell.length_c   1.000
_cell.angle_alpha   90.00
_cell.angle_beta   90.00
_cell.angle_gamma   90.00
#
_symmetry.space_group_name_H-M   'P 1'
#
loop_
_entity.id
_entity.type
_entity.pdbx_description
1 polymer ?
#
loop_
_entity_poly.entity_id
_entity_poly.type
_entity_poly.pdbx_seq_one_letter_code
_entity_poly.pdbx_strand_id
1 'polypeptide(L)'
;MQKKPELIEKFQRAVAKTTIGRKFYFEHFINIDKLSSFFGLGIRFYLNENKTPEGQLFGYSLLCTRDWLTNNLKALKKNYEYLQRQNLSPDMPAFVYSWYFAGKLFYADEHQPNAEQILAEAYNMHNVIKSTKSSRYLYNCFEYPLSLALVLTKHYEEALFYINYAFTNYQHKEGHISGGCYEQLLLLKAIALIKINEQKEAKAVFVRLYPSEFYFTSKKLSTILYLLLASLLKEINQKQFRQFTELIKKTGFEKLSSLSEITNV
;
A
#
# COMPACT_ATOMS: atom_id res chain seq x y z
N MET A 1 -7.82 13.77 -18.30
CA MET A 1 -8.29 12.41 -18.64
C MET A 1 -9.63 12.00 -18.00
N GLN A 2 -10.01 12.45 -16.80
CA GLN A 2 -11.28 12.03 -16.15
C GLN A 2 -12.59 12.39 -16.89
N LYS A 3 -12.54 13.24 -17.94
CA LYS A 3 -13.72 13.68 -18.69
C LYS A 3 -14.11 12.77 -19.88
N LYS A 4 -13.34 11.72 -20.19
CA LYS A 4 -13.61 10.77 -21.29
C LYS A 4 -13.23 9.33 -20.90
N PRO A 5 -14.12 8.58 -20.23
CA PRO A 5 -13.83 7.23 -19.73
C PRO A 5 -13.32 6.26 -20.81
N GLU A 6 -13.87 6.33 -22.02
CA GLU A 6 -13.47 5.48 -23.15
C GLU A 6 -11.99 5.65 -23.55
N LEU A 7 -11.44 6.87 -23.41
CA LEU A 7 -10.02 7.10 -23.70
C LEU A 7 -9.12 6.48 -22.64
N ILE A 8 -9.58 6.41 -21.39
CA ILE A 8 -8.82 5.80 -20.29
C ILE A 8 -8.69 4.30 -20.54
N GLU A 9 -9.80 3.63 -20.89
CA GLU A 9 -9.76 2.20 -21.17
C GLU A 9 -8.88 1.88 -22.39
N LYS A 10 -9.06 2.62 -23.50
CA LYS A 10 -8.23 2.47 -24.71
C LYS A 10 -6.74 2.63 -24.39
N PHE A 11 -6.39 3.66 -23.60
CA PHE A 11 -5.02 3.89 -23.15
C PHE A 11 -4.50 2.74 -22.29
N GLN A 12 -5.24 2.29 -21.28
CA GLN A 12 -4.79 1.20 -20.40
C GLN A 12 -4.59 -0.12 -21.14
N ARG A 13 -5.47 -0.44 -22.09
CA ARG A 13 -5.30 -1.60 -22.97
C ARG A 13 -4.05 -1.49 -23.82
N ALA A 14 -3.80 -0.31 -24.41
CA ALA A 14 -2.61 -0.09 -25.24
C ALA A 14 -1.32 -0.21 -24.42
N VAL A 15 -1.28 0.39 -23.23
CA VAL A 15 -0.12 0.36 -22.34
C VAL A 15 0.16 -1.05 -21.82
N ALA A 16 -0.89 -1.80 -21.44
CA ALA A 16 -0.75 -3.17 -20.94
C ALA A 16 -0.12 -4.14 -21.95
N LYS A 17 -0.31 -3.92 -23.26
CA LYS A 17 0.27 -4.78 -24.30
C LYS A 17 1.79 -4.71 -24.37
N THR A 18 2.39 -3.59 -23.98
CA THR A 18 3.85 -3.38 -24.10
C THR A 18 4.56 -3.67 -22.78
N THR A 19 5.73 -4.32 -22.82
CA THR A 19 6.52 -4.59 -21.62
C THR A 19 6.92 -3.31 -20.87
N ILE A 20 7.32 -2.27 -21.61
CA ILE A 20 7.67 -0.96 -21.03
C ILE A 20 6.45 -0.32 -20.37
N GLY A 21 5.30 -0.34 -21.05
CA GLY A 21 4.05 0.20 -20.51
C GLY A 21 3.63 -0.52 -19.22
N ARG A 22 3.74 -1.84 -19.18
CA ARG A 22 3.51 -2.64 -17.97
C ARG A 22 4.40 -2.21 -16.81
N LYS A 23 5.71 -2.18 -17.04
CA LYS A 23 6.68 -1.77 -16.02
C LYS A 23 6.42 -0.35 -15.53
N PHE A 24 6.39 0.64 -16.42
CA PHE A 24 6.24 2.03 -16.00
C PHE A 24 4.87 2.30 -15.38
N TYR A 25 3.78 2.00 -16.09
CA TYR A 25 2.45 2.44 -15.67
C TYR A 25 1.87 1.60 -14.53
N PHE A 26 2.05 0.27 -14.55
CA PHE A 26 1.43 -0.61 -13.56
C PHE A 26 2.36 -0.93 -12.38
N GLU A 27 3.67 -1.06 -12.60
CA GLU A 27 4.60 -1.52 -11.55
C GLU A 27 5.34 -0.38 -10.85
N HIS A 28 5.74 0.68 -11.59
CA HIS A 28 6.43 1.83 -10.99
C HIS A 28 5.45 2.90 -10.48
N PHE A 29 4.44 3.25 -11.27
CA PHE A 29 3.47 4.31 -10.95
C PHE A 29 2.12 3.76 -10.49
N ILE A 30 2.14 2.92 -9.45
CA ILE A 30 0.92 2.31 -8.88
C ILE A 30 -0.03 3.42 -8.41
N ASN A 31 -1.19 3.56 -9.07
CA ASN A 31 -2.19 4.56 -8.71
C ASN A 31 -3.17 4.02 -7.68
N ILE A 32 -2.67 3.98 -6.43
CA ILE A 32 -3.42 3.54 -5.26
C ILE A 32 -4.73 4.31 -5.14
N ASP A 33 -4.70 5.65 -5.26
CA ASP A 33 -5.87 6.53 -5.19
C ASP A 33 -6.99 6.20 -6.18
N LYS A 34 -6.69 5.43 -7.22
CA LYS A 34 -7.60 5.04 -8.30
C LYS A 34 -7.82 3.54 -8.40
N LEU A 35 -7.37 2.76 -7.41
CA LEU A 35 -7.56 1.30 -7.36
C LEU A 35 -9.04 0.90 -7.44
N SER A 36 -9.94 1.60 -6.76
CA SER A 36 -11.39 1.33 -6.82
C SER A 36 -12.05 1.74 -8.14
N SER A 37 -11.31 2.39 -9.04
CA SER A 37 -11.85 2.99 -10.27
C SER A 37 -11.07 2.49 -11.50
N PHE A 38 -10.68 3.39 -12.40
CA PHE A 38 -10.06 3.01 -13.66
C PHE A 38 -8.73 2.25 -13.48
N PHE A 39 -7.91 2.57 -12.46
CA PHE A 39 -6.62 1.91 -12.32
C PHE A 39 -6.80 0.42 -11.98
N GLY A 40 -7.67 0.08 -11.02
CA GLY A 40 -7.94 -1.32 -10.69
C GLY A 40 -8.72 -2.09 -11.77
N LEU A 41 -9.49 -1.41 -12.62
CA LEU A 41 -10.00 -2.03 -13.86
C LEU A 41 -8.84 -2.34 -14.82
N GLY A 42 -7.90 -1.41 -14.97
CA GLY A 42 -6.70 -1.57 -15.79
C GLY A 42 -5.82 -2.74 -15.37
N ILE A 43 -5.76 -3.09 -14.08
CA ILE A 43 -5.03 -4.27 -13.59
C ILE A 43 -5.51 -5.55 -14.28
N ARG A 44 -6.79 -5.64 -14.68
CA ARG A 44 -7.29 -6.79 -15.44
C ARG A 44 -6.67 -6.88 -16.84
N PHE A 45 -6.43 -5.74 -17.50
CA PHE A 45 -5.69 -5.72 -18.76
C PHE A 45 -4.24 -6.09 -18.55
N TYR A 46 -3.61 -5.57 -17.49
CA TYR A 46 -2.26 -5.97 -17.11
C TYR A 46 -2.15 -7.49 -16.88
N LEU A 47 -3.06 -8.09 -16.11
CA LEU A 47 -3.12 -9.54 -15.88
C LEU A 47 -3.43 -10.34 -17.16
N ASN A 48 -4.17 -9.75 -18.10
CA ASN A 48 -4.42 -10.38 -19.39
C ASN A 48 -3.14 -10.48 -20.22
N GLU A 49 -2.34 -9.42 -20.25
CA GLU A 49 -1.14 -9.34 -21.08
C GLU A 49 0.13 -9.88 -20.39
N ASN A 50 0.22 -9.83 -19.07
CA ASN A 50 1.40 -10.23 -18.31
C ASN A 50 1.25 -11.61 -17.68
N LYS A 51 1.56 -12.66 -18.44
CA LYS A 51 1.41 -14.06 -17.97
C LYS A 51 2.59 -14.59 -17.16
N THR A 52 3.60 -13.77 -16.86
CA THR A 52 4.72 -14.23 -16.02
C THR A 52 4.24 -14.46 -14.58
N PRO A 53 4.84 -15.40 -13.83
CA PRO A 53 4.48 -15.65 -12.44
C PRO A 53 4.52 -14.39 -11.57
N GLU A 54 5.53 -13.54 -11.76
CA GLU A 54 5.71 -12.27 -11.03
C GLU A 54 4.59 -11.29 -11.35
N GLY A 55 4.25 -11.15 -12.63
CA GLY A 55 3.20 -10.26 -13.07
C GLY A 55 1.83 -10.69 -12.55
N GLN A 56 1.55 -11.99 -12.57
CA GLN A 56 0.31 -12.51 -12.00
C GLN A 56 0.26 -12.30 -10.49
N LEU A 57 1.31 -12.66 -9.75
CA LEU A 57 1.41 -12.44 -8.31
C LEU A 57 1.19 -10.98 -7.93
N PHE A 58 1.93 -10.07 -8.58
CA PHE A 58 1.81 -8.63 -8.34
C PHE A 58 0.40 -8.11 -8.64
N GLY A 59 -0.16 -8.46 -9.80
CA GLY A 59 -1.48 -7.98 -10.21
C GLY A 59 -2.59 -8.46 -9.28
N TYR A 60 -2.63 -9.75 -8.93
CA TYR A 60 -3.62 -10.27 -8.00
C TYR A 60 -3.45 -9.73 -6.58
N SER A 61 -2.21 -9.46 -6.15
CA SER A 61 -1.94 -8.81 -4.86
C SER A 61 -2.55 -7.41 -4.77
N LEU A 62 -2.39 -6.59 -5.81
CA LEU A 62 -3.04 -5.28 -5.89
C LEU A 62 -4.57 -5.38 -5.95
N LEU A 63 -5.11 -6.43 -6.58
CA LEU A 63 -6.56 -6.67 -6.55
C LEU A 63 -7.04 -7.03 -5.14
N CYS A 64 -6.30 -7.82 -4.37
CA CYS A 64 -6.59 -8.05 -2.95
C CYS A 64 -6.59 -6.74 -2.17
N THR A 65 -5.57 -5.88 -2.34
CA THR A 65 -5.53 -4.55 -1.70
C THR A 65 -6.74 -3.71 -2.05
N ARG A 66 -7.11 -3.64 -3.34
CA ARG A 66 -8.32 -2.93 -3.79
C ARG A 66 -9.54 -3.48 -3.07
N ASP A 67 -9.74 -4.79 -3.15
CA ASP A 67 -10.98 -5.42 -2.69
C ASP A 67 -11.12 -5.32 -1.18
N TRP A 68 -10.03 -5.38 -0.41
CA TRP A 68 -10.03 -5.08 1.02
C TRP A 68 -10.39 -3.62 1.29
N LEU A 69 -9.74 -2.65 0.62
CA LEU A 69 -10.02 -1.22 0.80
C LEU A 69 -11.48 -0.88 0.48
N THR A 70 -12.08 -1.51 -0.54
CA THR A 70 -13.47 -1.31 -0.95
C THR A 70 -14.46 -2.24 -0.24
N ASN A 71 -14.02 -2.98 0.79
CA ASN A 71 -14.86 -3.93 1.54
C ASN A 71 -15.57 -4.99 0.67
N ASN A 72 -14.98 -5.38 -0.47
CA ASN A 72 -15.50 -6.38 -1.39
C ASN A 72 -14.96 -7.78 -1.04
N LEU A 73 -15.47 -8.34 0.05
CA LEU A 73 -14.97 -9.60 0.63
C LEU A 73 -15.03 -10.79 -0.34
N LYS A 74 -16.04 -10.84 -1.20
CA LYS A 74 -16.19 -11.89 -2.22
C LYS A 74 -15.06 -11.84 -3.24
N ALA A 75 -14.72 -10.66 -3.73
CA ALA A 75 -13.63 -10.48 -4.69
C ALA A 75 -12.25 -10.68 -4.02
N LEU A 76 -12.11 -10.21 -2.78
CA LEU A 76 -10.92 -10.43 -1.95
C LEU A 76 -10.62 -11.92 -1.81
N LYS A 77 -11.61 -12.74 -1.42
CA LYS A 77 -11.46 -14.20 -1.33
C LYS A 77 -11.03 -14.82 -2.65
N LYS A 78 -11.70 -14.47 -3.75
CA LYS A 78 -11.35 -15.00 -5.08
C LYS A 78 -9.90 -14.71 -5.48
N ASN A 79 -9.44 -13.48 -5.24
CA ASN A 79 -8.07 -13.09 -5.61
C ASN A 79 -7.04 -13.72 -4.65
N TYR A 80 -7.36 -13.86 -3.37
CA TYR A 80 -6.51 -14.57 -2.42
C TYR A 80 -6.36 -16.06 -2.75
N GLU A 81 -7.43 -16.74 -3.14
CA GLU A 81 -7.37 -18.14 -3.61
C GLU A 81 -6.43 -18.33 -4.80
N TYR A 82 -6.28 -17.30 -5.65
CA TYR A 82 -5.26 -17.31 -6.70
C TYR A 82 -3.85 -17.25 -6.10
N LEU A 83 -3.60 -16.31 -5.19
CA LEU A 83 -2.30 -16.12 -4.53
C LEU A 83 -1.83 -17.38 -3.80
N GLN A 84 -2.73 -18.07 -3.09
CA GLN A 84 -2.40 -19.30 -2.36
C GLN A 84 -1.87 -20.44 -3.24
N ARG A 85 -2.24 -20.45 -4.52
CA ARG A 85 -1.84 -21.51 -5.47
C ARG A 85 -0.52 -21.20 -6.16
N GLN A 86 0.05 -20.02 -5.96
CA GLN A 86 1.28 -19.62 -6.62
C GLN A 86 2.49 -20.06 -5.80
N ASN A 87 3.53 -20.51 -6.51
CA ASN A 87 4.83 -20.75 -5.90
C ASN A 87 5.68 -19.47 -6.01
N LEU A 88 6.35 -19.13 -4.92
CA LEU A 88 7.32 -18.03 -4.90
C LEU A 88 8.67 -18.54 -5.43
N SER A 89 9.25 -17.81 -6.39
CA SER A 89 10.61 -18.06 -6.86
C SER A 89 11.56 -17.11 -6.15
N PRO A 90 12.71 -17.56 -5.60
CA PRO A 90 13.66 -16.71 -4.89
C PRO A 90 14.16 -15.51 -5.70
N ASP A 91 14.18 -15.61 -7.03
CA ASP A 91 14.67 -14.57 -7.94
C ASP A 91 13.66 -13.45 -8.24
N MET A 92 12.48 -13.48 -7.63
CA MET A 92 11.46 -12.45 -7.86
C MET A 92 11.90 -11.07 -7.31
N PRO A 93 11.48 -9.97 -7.95
CA PRO A 93 11.75 -8.63 -7.42
C PRO A 93 11.13 -8.40 -6.04
N ALA A 94 11.84 -7.67 -5.17
CA ALA A 94 11.41 -7.40 -3.79
C ALA A 94 9.99 -6.80 -3.68
N PHE A 95 9.61 -5.93 -4.61
CA PHE A 95 8.28 -5.32 -4.62
C PHE A 95 7.14 -6.32 -4.87
N VAL A 96 7.42 -7.44 -5.57
CA VAL A 96 6.42 -8.48 -5.82
C VAL A 96 6.10 -9.19 -4.51
N TYR A 97 7.12 -9.52 -3.72
CA TYR A 97 6.95 -10.15 -2.42
C TYR A 97 6.20 -9.26 -1.44
N SER A 98 6.52 -7.97 -1.37
CA SER A 98 5.87 -7.09 -0.41
C SER A 98 4.38 -6.96 -0.69
N TRP A 99 3.98 -6.81 -1.96
CA TRP A 99 2.56 -6.83 -2.34
C TRP A 99 1.91 -8.19 -2.11
N TYR A 100 2.61 -9.30 -2.38
CA TYR A 100 2.11 -10.65 -2.09
C TYR A 100 1.76 -10.83 -0.60
N PHE A 101 2.69 -10.49 0.30
CA PHE A 101 2.45 -10.57 1.73
C PHE A 101 1.38 -9.57 2.18
N ALA A 102 1.35 -8.36 1.63
CA ALA A 102 0.25 -7.40 1.87
C ALA A 102 -1.12 -8.00 1.50
N GLY A 103 -1.24 -8.62 0.32
CA GLY A 103 -2.46 -9.29 -0.12
C GLY A 103 -2.90 -10.42 0.82
N LYS A 104 -1.95 -11.22 1.34
CA LYS A 104 -2.23 -12.26 2.34
C LYS A 104 -2.70 -11.64 3.67
N LEU A 105 -2.05 -10.58 4.15
CA LEU A 105 -2.42 -9.88 5.39
C LEU A 105 -3.82 -9.27 5.30
N PHE A 106 -4.17 -8.65 4.17
CA PHE A 106 -5.52 -8.10 3.97
C PHE A 106 -6.60 -9.18 3.97
N TYR A 107 -6.36 -10.34 3.37
CA TYR A 107 -7.28 -11.46 3.53
C TYR A 107 -7.33 -11.96 4.98
N ALA A 108 -6.19 -11.92 5.67
CA ALA A 108 -6.06 -12.38 7.05
C ALA A 108 -6.87 -11.56 8.06
N ASP A 109 -6.85 -10.24 7.90
CA ASP A 109 -7.62 -9.30 8.70
C ASP A 109 -9.13 -9.59 8.68
N GLU A 110 -9.68 -10.04 7.53
CA GLU A 110 -11.12 -10.30 7.38
C GLU A 110 -11.56 -11.70 7.79
N HIS A 111 -10.73 -12.73 7.53
CA HIS A 111 -11.15 -14.13 7.62
C HIS A 111 -10.42 -14.90 8.73
N GLN A 112 -9.59 -14.22 9.52
CA GLN A 112 -8.78 -14.79 10.61
C GLN A 112 -7.89 -16.01 10.27
N PRO A 113 -7.31 -16.19 9.06
CA PRO A 113 -6.19 -17.13 8.90
C PRO A 113 -4.99 -16.66 9.74
N ASN A 114 -4.04 -17.59 9.93
CA ASN A 114 -2.87 -17.42 10.77
C ASN A 114 -1.94 -16.28 10.26
N ALA A 115 -2.16 -15.06 10.77
CA ALA A 115 -1.34 -13.89 10.44
C ALA A 115 0.13 -14.08 10.87
N GLU A 116 0.38 -14.75 12.00
CA GLU A 116 1.73 -15.03 12.49
C GLU A 116 2.56 -15.84 11.48
N GLN A 117 1.95 -16.84 10.83
CA GLN A 117 2.61 -17.59 9.77
C GLN A 117 2.99 -16.68 8.59
N ILE A 118 2.09 -15.77 8.19
CA ILE A 118 2.34 -14.82 7.09
C ILE A 118 3.50 -13.89 7.45
N LEU A 119 3.54 -13.41 8.70
CA LEU A 119 4.59 -12.54 9.22
C LEU A 119 5.94 -13.26 9.27
N ALA A 120 5.97 -14.52 9.73
CA ALA A 120 7.18 -15.34 9.76
C ALA A 120 7.73 -15.59 8.34
N GLU A 121 6.85 -15.92 7.38
CA GLU A 121 7.22 -16.07 5.97
C GLU A 121 7.77 -14.76 5.38
N ALA A 122 7.12 -13.62 5.68
CA ALA A 122 7.55 -12.30 5.22
C ALA A 122 8.93 -11.92 5.79
N TYR A 123 9.18 -12.20 7.06
CA TYR A 123 10.46 -11.95 7.73
C TYR A 123 11.58 -12.79 7.11
N ASN A 124 11.35 -14.08 6.89
CA ASN A 124 12.31 -14.96 6.24
C ASN A 124 12.66 -14.48 4.83
N MET A 125 11.64 -14.10 4.04
CA MET A 125 11.84 -13.58 2.70
C MET A 125 12.60 -12.24 2.71
N HIS A 126 12.28 -11.36 3.66
CA HIS A 126 13.01 -10.10 3.83
C HIS A 126 14.50 -10.35 4.06
N ASN A 127 14.88 -11.32 4.89
CA ASN A 127 16.28 -11.67 5.12
C ASN A 127 16.97 -12.25 3.87
N VAL A 128 16.26 -13.04 3.07
CA VAL A 128 16.77 -13.51 1.78
C VAL A 128 17.06 -12.32 0.86
N ILE A 129 16.10 -11.41 0.70
CA ILE A 129 16.25 -10.21 -0.15
C ILE A 129 17.44 -9.35 0.31
N LYS A 130 17.62 -9.15 1.62
CA LYS A 130 18.76 -8.40 2.18
C LYS A 130 20.12 -9.00 1.79
N SER A 131 20.22 -10.33 1.78
CA SER A 131 21.47 -11.02 1.46
C SER A 131 21.84 -10.93 -0.03
N THR A 132 20.85 -10.72 -0.90
CA THR A 132 21.07 -10.49 -2.33
C THR A 132 21.43 -9.02 -2.59
N LYS A 133 22.64 -8.76 -3.12
CA LYS A 133 23.15 -7.39 -3.42
C LYS A 133 22.36 -6.62 -4.49
N SER A 134 21.31 -7.20 -5.08
CA SER A 134 20.45 -6.58 -6.12
C SER A 134 19.44 -5.56 -5.56
N SER A 135 19.33 -5.42 -4.23
CA SER A 135 18.29 -4.65 -3.55
C SER A 135 18.50 -3.12 -3.49
N ARG A 136 19.59 -2.57 -4.04
CA ARG A 136 19.99 -1.16 -3.82
C ARG A 136 19.21 -0.10 -4.61
N TYR A 137 18.32 -0.49 -5.54
CA TYR A 137 17.61 0.48 -6.37
C TYR A 137 16.14 0.11 -6.49
N LEU A 138 15.29 0.51 -5.54
CA LEU A 138 13.86 0.28 -5.70
C LEU A 138 13.02 1.46 -5.21
N TYR A 139 12.44 2.12 -6.22
CA TYR A 139 11.33 3.09 -6.15
C TYR A 139 10.09 2.57 -5.39
N ASN A 140 10.06 1.29 -5.01
CA ASN A 140 9.05 0.59 -4.23
C ASN A 140 9.73 -0.53 -3.43
N CYS A 141 10.50 -0.17 -2.40
CA CYS A 141 11.19 -1.16 -1.57
C CYS A 141 10.20 -2.10 -0.87
N PHE A 142 10.69 -3.25 -0.42
CA PHE A 142 9.88 -4.28 0.23
C PHE A 142 9.09 -3.72 1.43
N GLU A 143 9.73 -2.81 2.16
CA GLU A 143 9.28 -2.25 3.42
C GLU A 143 8.03 -1.41 3.25
N TYR A 144 7.92 -0.58 2.21
CA TYR A 144 6.79 0.34 2.11
C TYR A 144 5.42 -0.36 1.95
N PRO A 145 5.18 -1.21 0.92
CA PRO A 145 3.88 -1.88 0.77
C PRO A 145 3.55 -2.80 1.94
N LEU A 146 4.56 -3.47 2.50
CA LEU A 146 4.36 -4.34 3.66
C LEU A 146 4.00 -3.54 4.91
N SER A 147 4.74 -2.48 5.24
CA SER A 147 4.43 -1.60 6.37
C SER A 147 3.06 -0.94 6.25
N LEU A 148 2.64 -0.59 5.03
CA LEU A 148 1.28 -0.10 4.79
C LEU A 148 0.24 -1.16 5.18
N ALA A 149 0.41 -2.40 4.73
CA ALA A 149 -0.51 -3.48 5.08
C ALA A 149 -0.51 -3.74 6.60
N LEU A 150 0.67 -3.85 7.21
CA LEU A 150 0.83 -4.09 8.65
C LEU A 150 0.14 -3.03 9.50
N VAL A 151 0.31 -1.74 9.19
CA VAL A 151 -0.40 -0.66 9.89
C VAL A 151 -1.91 -0.78 9.72
N LEU A 152 -2.37 -1.07 8.50
CA LEU A 152 -3.80 -1.16 8.18
C LEU A 152 -4.48 -2.38 8.82
N THR A 153 -3.73 -3.47 9.05
CA THR A 153 -4.20 -4.70 9.70
C THR A 153 -3.69 -4.83 11.14
N LYS A 154 -3.29 -3.71 11.76
CA LYS A 154 -2.99 -3.58 13.20
C LYS A 154 -1.75 -4.35 13.72
N HIS A 155 -0.81 -4.70 12.86
CA HIS A 155 0.50 -5.28 13.21
C HIS A 155 1.56 -4.17 13.38
N TYR A 156 1.38 -3.32 14.39
CA TYR A 156 2.12 -2.06 14.52
C TYR A 156 3.60 -2.25 14.85
N GLU A 157 3.95 -3.24 15.68
CA GLU A 157 5.32 -3.51 16.10
C GLU A 157 6.15 -4.03 14.92
N GLU A 158 5.58 -4.94 14.13
CA GLU A 158 6.17 -5.43 12.90
C GLU A 158 6.29 -4.31 11.87
N ALA A 159 5.28 -3.43 11.76
CA ALA A 159 5.36 -2.28 10.87
C ALA A 159 6.58 -1.40 11.22
N LEU A 160 6.78 -1.11 12.51
CA LEU A 160 7.93 -0.33 13.00
C LEU A 160 9.27 -1.02 12.72
N PHE A 161 9.35 -2.34 12.81
CA PHE A 161 10.55 -3.09 12.43
C PHE A 161 10.95 -2.80 10.97
N TYR A 162 10.04 -2.95 10.01
CA TYR A 162 10.32 -2.73 8.59
C TYR A 162 10.58 -1.25 8.27
N ILE A 163 9.83 -0.33 8.89
CA ILE A 163 10.01 1.12 8.70
C ILE A 163 11.39 1.57 9.21
N ASN A 164 11.78 1.15 10.42
CA ASN A 164 13.08 1.53 10.98
C ASN A 164 14.22 0.89 10.17
N TYR A 165 14.04 -0.34 9.67
CA TYR A 165 14.98 -0.93 8.72
C TYR A 165 15.13 -0.06 7.48
N ALA A 166 14.03 0.39 6.86
CA ALA A 166 14.07 1.26 5.69
C ALA A 166 14.83 2.57 5.96
N PHE A 167 14.57 3.24 7.08
CA PHE A 167 15.25 4.50 7.41
C PHE A 167 16.74 4.34 7.70
N THR A 168 17.16 3.21 8.27
CA THR A 168 18.58 2.94 8.55
C THR A 168 19.34 2.59 7.27
N ASN A 169 18.72 1.87 6.34
CA ASN A 169 19.41 1.27 5.19
C ASN A 169 19.22 2.02 3.87
N TYR A 170 18.18 2.87 3.76
CA TYR A 170 17.92 3.66 2.56
C TYR A 170 18.05 5.15 2.88
N GLN A 171 19.10 5.79 2.36
CA GLN A 171 19.30 7.21 2.60
C GLN A 171 18.30 8.06 1.80
N HIS A 172 17.62 8.99 2.47
CA HIS A 172 16.74 9.99 1.85
C HIS A 172 17.46 10.85 0.78
N LYS A 173 18.78 11.02 0.91
CA LYS A 173 19.59 11.92 0.08
C LYS A 173 20.16 11.31 -1.20
N GLU A 174 20.10 10.00 -1.38
CA GLU A 174 20.68 9.32 -2.54
C GLU A 174 19.66 9.07 -3.67
N GLY A 175 18.42 9.54 -3.52
CA GLY A 175 17.37 9.38 -4.55
C GLY A 175 16.86 7.94 -4.73
N HIS A 176 17.24 7.02 -3.84
CA HIS A 176 16.84 5.61 -3.89
C HIS A 176 15.38 5.38 -3.48
N ILE A 177 14.83 6.25 -2.62
CA ILE A 177 13.41 6.33 -2.30
C ILE A 177 12.87 7.59 -2.97
N SER A 178 11.82 7.48 -3.78
CA SER A 178 11.14 8.66 -4.30
C SER A 178 10.72 9.52 -3.11
N GLY A 179 10.92 10.85 -3.12
CA GLY A 179 10.65 11.69 -1.93
C GLY A 179 9.25 11.46 -1.32
N GLY A 180 8.28 11.10 -2.16
CA GLY A 180 6.94 10.72 -1.72
C GLY A 180 6.86 9.43 -0.89
N CYS A 181 7.66 8.40 -1.16
CA CYS A 181 7.68 7.16 -0.37
C CYS A 181 8.25 7.36 1.04
N TYR A 182 9.21 8.28 1.22
CA TYR A 182 9.77 8.58 2.54
C TYR A 182 8.74 9.23 3.47
N GLU A 183 8.02 10.23 2.96
CA GLU A 183 6.94 10.89 3.73
C GLU A 183 5.82 9.91 4.09
N GLN A 184 5.54 8.95 3.21
CA GLN A 184 4.58 7.89 3.51
C GLN A 184 5.07 6.94 4.61
N LEU A 185 6.36 6.56 4.61
CA LEU A 185 6.93 5.76 5.71
C LEU A 185 6.89 6.53 7.03
N LEU A 186 7.16 7.83 7.04
CA LEU A 186 7.03 8.66 8.26
C LEU A 186 5.58 8.70 8.76
N LEU A 187 4.62 8.85 7.86
CA LEU A 187 3.20 8.81 8.21
C LEU A 187 2.80 7.47 8.84
N LEU A 188 3.21 6.35 8.22
CA LEU A 188 2.96 5.01 8.75
C LEU A 188 3.66 4.82 10.11
N LYS A 189 4.88 5.35 10.28
CA LYS A 189 5.60 5.32 11.56
C LYS A 189 4.80 5.98 12.66
N ALA A 190 4.31 7.19 12.41
CA ALA A 190 3.55 7.96 13.39
C ALA A 190 2.25 7.26 13.80
N ILE A 191 1.55 6.62 12.84
CA ILE A 191 0.34 5.82 13.12
C ILE A 191 0.68 4.60 13.98
N ALA A 192 1.75 3.87 13.66
CA ALA A 192 2.16 2.72 14.45
C ALA A 192 2.56 3.14 15.88
N LEU A 193 3.37 4.19 16.03
CA LEU A 193 3.80 4.73 17.33
C LEU A 193 2.63 5.11 18.23
N ILE A 194 1.64 5.87 17.71
CA ILE A 194 0.50 6.27 18.55
C ILE A 194 -0.31 5.05 19.00
N LYS A 195 -0.40 4.00 18.18
CA LYS A 195 -1.14 2.78 18.49
C LYS A 195 -0.43 1.85 19.48
N ILE A 196 0.89 2.01 19.67
CA ILE A 196 1.66 1.33 20.72
C ILE A 196 1.93 2.23 21.95
N ASN A 197 1.16 3.31 22.10
CA ASN A 197 1.24 4.28 23.21
C ASN A 197 2.49 5.17 23.23
N GLU A 198 3.25 5.26 22.13
CA GLU A 198 4.40 6.17 21.98
C GLU A 198 3.97 7.56 21.49
N GLN A 199 3.04 8.19 22.20
CA GLN A 199 2.36 9.41 21.77
C GLN A 199 3.31 10.60 21.53
N LYS A 200 4.36 10.74 22.36
CA LYS A 200 5.32 11.84 22.24
C LYS A 200 6.11 11.74 20.93
N GLU A 201 6.60 10.56 20.58
CA GLU A 201 7.32 10.35 19.32
C GLU A 201 6.37 10.48 18.12
N ALA A 202 5.16 9.90 18.21
CA ALA A 202 4.15 10.04 17.17
C ALA A 202 3.84 11.52 16.85
N LYS A 203 3.65 12.35 17.89
CA LYS A 203 3.40 13.79 17.73
C LYS A 203 4.61 14.51 17.12
N ALA A 204 5.83 14.16 17.52
CA ALA A 204 7.04 14.73 16.96
C ALA A 204 7.19 14.45 15.46
N VAL A 205 6.82 13.23 15.02
CA VAL A 205 6.78 12.90 13.59
C VAL A 205 5.64 13.64 12.89
N PHE A 206 4.43 13.69 13.49
CA PHE A 206 3.25 14.35 12.90
C PHE A 206 3.49 15.82 12.54
N VAL A 207 4.16 16.59 13.40
CA VAL A 207 4.45 18.02 13.17
C VAL A 207 5.37 18.24 11.96
N ARG A 208 6.13 17.21 11.55
CA ARG A 208 7.02 17.28 10.39
C ARG A 208 6.35 16.87 9.08
N LEU A 209 5.16 16.28 9.14
CA LEU A 209 4.44 15.78 7.96
C LEU A 209 3.71 16.92 7.25
N TYR A 210 3.94 17.04 5.94
CA TYR A 210 3.25 17.99 5.08
C TYR A 210 2.45 17.25 4.00
N PRO A 211 1.11 17.31 4.02
CA PRO A 211 0.30 16.65 2.99
C PRO A 211 0.55 17.12 1.54
N SER A 212 1.21 18.26 1.35
CA SER A 212 1.68 18.73 0.04
C SER A 212 2.68 17.76 -0.59
N GLU A 213 3.57 17.17 0.23
CA GLU A 213 4.71 16.33 -0.15
C GLU A 213 4.32 14.87 -0.41
N PHE A 214 3.08 14.48 -0.08
CA PHE A 214 2.62 13.12 -0.34
C PHE A 214 2.63 12.78 -1.83
N TYR A 215 3.10 11.57 -2.13
CA TYR A 215 3.28 11.07 -3.48
C TYR A 215 1.99 11.11 -4.30
N PHE A 216 2.07 11.60 -5.53
CA PHE A 216 0.88 11.98 -6.30
C PHE A 216 -0.06 10.81 -6.66
N THR A 217 0.44 9.57 -6.74
CA THR A 217 -0.37 8.38 -7.08
C THR A 217 -1.10 7.77 -5.88
N SER A 218 -0.79 8.22 -4.68
CA SER A 218 -1.30 7.74 -3.39
C SER A 218 -1.66 8.89 -2.45
N LYS A 219 -1.74 10.12 -2.98
CA LYS A 219 -1.90 11.35 -2.21
C LYS A 219 -3.18 11.35 -1.40
N LYS A 220 -4.28 10.84 -1.96
CA LYS A 220 -5.57 10.75 -1.26
C LYS A 220 -5.52 9.69 -0.17
N LEU A 221 -4.95 8.51 -0.44
CA LEU A 221 -4.76 7.51 0.60
C LEU A 221 -3.94 8.09 1.76
N SER A 222 -2.78 8.69 1.47
CA SER A 222 -1.92 9.30 2.48
C SER A 222 -2.61 10.45 3.20
N THR A 223 -3.43 11.25 2.52
CA THR A 223 -4.23 12.29 3.17
C THR A 223 -5.29 11.69 4.10
N ILE A 224 -5.95 10.59 3.71
CA ILE A 224 -6.89 9.87 4.59
C ILE A 224 -6.16 9.39 5.85
N LEU A 225 -5.01 8.74 5.69
CA LEU A 225 -4.18 8.25 6.80
C LEU A 225 -3.66 9.39 7.69
N TYR A 226 -3.29 10.53 7.12
CA TYR A 226 -2.91 11.72 7.87
C TYR A 226 -4.05 12.27 8.72
N LEU A 227 -5.27 12.30 8.18
CA LEU A 227 -6.46 12.74 8.92
C LEU A 227 -6.84 11.75 10.03
N LEU A 228 -6.65 10.44 9.80
CA LEU A 228 -6.78 9.42 10.86
C LEU A 228 -5.78 9.66 11.98
N LEU A 229 -4.50 9.88 11.65
CA LEU A 229 -3.46 10.21 12.63
C LEU A 229 -3.78 11.48 13.42
N ALA A 230 -4.22 12.54 12.74
CA ALA A 230 -4.66 13.78 13.40
C ALA A 230 -5.80 13.50 14.39
N SER A 231 -6.76 12.63 14.05
CA SER A 231 -7.81 12.22 14.97
C SER A 231 -7.27 11.44 16.18
N LEU A 232 -6.37 10.48 15.96
CA LEU A 232 -5.76 9.69 17.04
C LEU A 232 -4.98 10.59 18.02
N LEU A 233 -4.41 11.69 17.52
CA LEU A 233 -3.72 12.70 18.31
C LEU A 233 -4.63 13.77 18.92
N LYS A 234 -5.94 13.72 18.64
CA LYS A 234 -6.94 14.74 19.02
C LYS A 234 -6.67 16.14 18.44
N GLU A 235 -6.07 16.19 17.25
CA GLU A 235 -5.73 17.41 16.50
C GLU A 235 -6.66 17.63 15.29
N ILE A 236 -7.71 16.81 15.14
CA ILE A 236 -8.66 16.92 14.02
C ILE A 236 -9.74 17.98 14.30
N ASN A 237 -10.05 18.81 13.29
CA ASN A 237 -11.17 19.76 13.34
C ASN A 237 -12.33 19.37 12.38
N GLN A 238 -13.47 20.06 12.50
CA GLN A 238 -14.67 19.75 11.70
C GLN A 238 -14.44 19.83 10.18
N LYS A 239 -13.62 20.77 9.70
CA LYS A 239 -13.29 20.91 8.28
C LYS A 239 -12.48 19.69 7.79
N GLN A 240 -11.49 19.29 8.57
CA GLN A 240 -10.67 18.11 8.31
C GLN A 240 -11.50 16.81 8.36
N PHE A 241 -12.46 16.71 9.28
CA PHE A 241 -13.38 15.58 9.31
C PHE A 241 -14.25 15.50 8.04
N ARG A 242 -14.83 16.62 7.59
CA ARG A 242 -15.56 16.66 6.31
C ARG A 242 -14.67 16.25 5.14
N GLN A 243 -13.42 16.72 5.12
CA GLN A 243 -12.45 16.32 4.11
C GLN A 243 -12.17 14.81 4.14
N PHE A 244 -12.05 14.21 5.32
CA PHE A 244 -11.90 12.76 5.48
C PHE A 244 -13.06 12.01 4.83
N THR A 245 -14.31 12.35 5.19
CA THR A 245 -15.51 11.71 4.62
C THR A 245 -15.60 11.89 3.10
N GLU A 246 -15.28 13.08 2.59
CA GLU A 246 -15.24 13.32 1.14
C GLU A 246 -14.18 12.47 0.43
N LEU A 247 -13.01 12.31 1.03
CA LEU A 247 -11.93 11.52 0.45
C LEU A 247 -12.32 10.04 0.39
N ILE A 248 -12.91 9.49 1.45
CA ILE A 248 -13.46 8.13 1.45
C ILE A 248 -14.46 7.97 0.31
N LYS A 249 -15.42 8.88 0.17
CA LYS A 249 -16.41 8.83 -0.93
C LYS A 249 -15.75 8.91 -2.31
N LYS A 250 -14.73 9.76 -2.46
CA LYS A 250 -14.01 9.97 -3.74
C LYS A 250 -13.11 8.79 -4.11
N THR A 251 -12.58 8.06 -3.13
CA THR A 251 -11.71 6.89 -3.36
C THR A 251 -12.44 5.58 -3.25
N GLY A 252 -13.64 5.52 -2.67
CA GLY A 252 -14.33 4.26 -2.37
C GLY A 252 -13.62 3.39 -1.34
N PHE A 253 -12.71 3.94 -0.53
CA PHE A 253 -11.98 3.17 0.49
C PHE A 253 -12.78 3.02 1.78
N GLU A 254 -13.95 2.40 1.67
CA GLU A 254 -14.92 2.23 2.74
C GLU A 254 -14.30 1.58 3.99
N LYS A 255 -13.33 0.67 3.81
CA LYS A 255 -12.66 0.00 4.93
C LYS A 255 -11.99 0.98 5.88
N LEU A 256 -11.42 2.07 5.36
CA LEU A 256 -10.73 3.08 6.18
C LEU A 256 -11.68 3.90 7.06
N SER A 257 -12.97 3.96 6.75
CA SER A 257 -13.97 4.53 7.66
C SER A 257 -14.21 3.66 8.88
N SER A 258 -14.10 2.33 8.75
CA SER A 258 -14.24 1.43 9.90
C SER A 258 -13.06 1.51 10.87
N LEU A 259 -11.89 1.94 10.38
CA LEU A 259 -10.68 2.14 11.19
C LEU A 259 -10.68 3.48 11.93
N SER A 260 -11.57 4.41 11.57
CA SER A 260 -11.65 5.70 12.23
C SER A 260 -12.42 5.57 13.54
N GLU A 261 -11.74 5.77 14.66
CA GLU A 261 -12.35 6.06 15.96
C GLU A 261 -12.90 7.50 16.03
N ILE A 262 -13.05 8.16 14.86
CA ILE A 262 -13.54 9.54 14.79
C ILE A 262 -15.02 9.54 15.20
N THR A 263 -15.26 9.76 16.49
CA THR A 263 -16.59 10.10 17.01
C THR A 263 -16.90 11.54 16.61
N ASN A 264 -18.17 11.81 16.25
CA ASN A 264 -18.61 13.12 15.80
C ASN A 264 -18.13 14.21 16.77
N VAL A 265 -17.20 15.06 16.29
CA VAL A 265 -16.73 16.28 16.97
C VAL A 265 -17.79 17.36 16.84
#